data_AF-A0A5Q4EZT9-F1
#
_entry.id   AF-A0A5Q4EZT9-F1
#
_cell.length_a   1.000
_cell.length_b   1.000
_cell.length_c   1.000
_cell.angle_alpha   90.00
_cell.angle_beta   90.00
_cell.angle_gamma   90.00
#
_symmetry.space_group_name_H-M   'P 1'
#
loop_
_entity.id
_entity.type
_entity.pdbx_description
1 polymer ?
#
loop_
_entity_poly.entity_id
_entity_poly.type
_entity_poly.pdbx_seq_one_letter_code
_entity_poly.pdbx_strand_id
1 'polypeptide(L)'
;MPVIVTRAGWLGAFMAAAVLAGCGQRVDDPSQQLPHVVRGMAIQDLQLRLSTQSRVVAELLDVSDGLEDAPVISRQELSPAGQSPLPLELRYRPSEIDAGVQLAVRVTVEDRDEVFFITPEPLPRVDRQQASEIVEVRLEATEAAHAFLEAIPDESPEDALPDIPEFESEVPDELMETPPDELDLSPSP
;
A
#
# COMPACT_ATOMS: atom_id res chain seq x y z
N MET A 1 24.51 -37.94 -56.21
CA MET A 1 23.64 -38.98 -56.81
C MET A 1 22.48 -39.20 -55.85
N PRO A 2 21.23 -38.93 -56.26
CA PRO A 2 20.07 -38.94 -55.37
C PRO A 2 19.44 -40.34 -55.33
N VAL A 3 18.91 -40.75 -54.18
CA VAL A 3 18.01 -41.91 -54.10
C VAL A 3 16.73 -41.44 -53.41
N ILE A 4 15.73 -41.17 -54.24
CA ILE A 4 14.36 -40.86 -53.87
C ILE A 4 13.61 -42.18 -53.77
N VAL A 5 13.07 -42.51 -52.60
CA VAL A 5 12.22 -43.70 -52.40
C VAL A 5 10.78 -43.26 -52.23
N THR A 6 9.99 -43.51 -53.27
CA THR A 6 8.54 -43.32 -53.35
C THR A 6 7.82 -44.59 -52.89
N ARG A 7 6.89 -44.47 -51.93
CA ARG A 7 5.82 -45.45 -51.64
C ARG A 7 4.56 -44.61 -51.41
N ALA A 8 3.62 -44.50 -52.34
CA ALA A 8 2.72 -45.51 -52.91
C ALA A 8 1.76 -46.12 -51.87
N GLY A 9 0.64 -45.42 -51.67
CA GLY A 9 -0.69 -46.04 -51.62
C GLY A 9 -1.23 -46.45 -50.25
N TRP A 10 -2.14 -45.64 -49.71
CA TRP A 10 -3.40 -46.17 -49.17
C TRP A 10 -4.52 -45.11 -49.25
N LEU A 11 -5.42 -45.29 -50.21
CA LEU A 11 -6.73 -44.63 -50.27
C LEU A 11 -7.60 -45.27 -49.18
N GLY A 12 -7.60 -44.68 -47.99
CA GLY A 12 -8.56 -44.95 -46.92
C GLY A 12 -9.47 -43.74 -46.77
N ALA A 13 -10.66 -43.82 -47.37
CA ALA A 13 -11.71 -42.82 -47.21
C ALA A 13 -12.20 -42.79 -45.75
N PHE A 14 -11.70 -41.83 -44.97
CA PHE A 14 -12.34 -41.40 -43.73
C PHE A 14 -13.27 -40.22 -44.01
N MET A 15 -14.52 -40.55 -44.31
CA MET A 15 -15.65 -39.68 -44.02
C MET A 15 -15.87 -39.72 -42.50
N ALA A 16 -15.59 -38.63 -41.79
CA ALA A 16 -16.08 -38.42 -40.43
C ALA A 16 -16.13 -36.92 -40.12
N ALA A 17 -17.36 -36.39 -40.16
CA ALA A 17 -17.85 -35.19 -39.50
C ALA A 17 -16.83 -34.09 -39.17
N ALA A 18 -16.80 -33.05 -40.01
CA ALA A 18 -16.41 -31.72 -39.60
C ALA A 18 -17.40 -31.22 -38.54
N VAL A 19 -17.17 -31.59 -37.27
CA VAL A 19 -17.74 -30.87 -36.15
C VAL A 19 -17.08 -29.50 -36.21
N LEU A 20 -17.77 -28.55 -36.83
CA LEU A 20 -17.59 -27.13 -36.56
C LEU A 20 -17.91 -26.95 -35.07
N ALA A 21 -16.96 -27.35 -34.21
CA ALA A 21 -16.82 -26.77 -32.90
C ALA A 21 -16.48 -25.32 -33.19
N GLY A 22 -17.53 -24.53 -33.41
CA GLY A 22 -17.47 -23.10 -33.30
C GLY A 22 -16.95 -22.85 -31.90
N CYS A 23 -15.64 -22.67 -31.79
CA CYS A 23 -15.05 -21.89 -30.74
C CYS A 23 -15.73 -20.54 -30.88
N GLY A 24 -16.89 -20.41 -30.22
CA GLY A 24 -17.58 -19.16 -30.01
C GLY A 24 -16.58 -18.32 -29.26
N GLN A 25 -15.81 -17.57 -30.02
CA GLN A 25 -14.88 -16.58 -29.55
C GLN A 25 -15.78 -15.60 -28.82
N ARG A 26 -15.89 -15.77 -27.49
CA ARG A 26 -16.55 -14.80 -26.65
C ARG A 26 -15.83 -13.52 -26.96
N VAL A 27 -16.53 -12.63 -27.64
CA VAL A 27 -16.15 -11.24 -27.70
C VAL A 27 -16.34 -10.79 -26.27
N ASP A 28 -15.27 -10.88 -25.49
CA ASP A 28 -15.24 -10.32 -24.15
C ASP A 28 -15.49 -8.83 -24.34
N ASP A 29 -16.71 -8.41 -24.02
CA ASP A 29 -17.10 -7.02 -24.08
C ASP A 29 -16.19 -6.27 -23.10
N PRO A 30 -15.32 -5.37 -23.58
CA PRO A 30 -14.36 -4.67 -22.73
C PRO A 30 -15.06 -3.82 -21.66
N SER A 31 -16.35 -3.53 -21.82
CA SER A 31 -17.18 -2.84 -20.82
C SER A 31 -17.61 -3.72 -19.65
N GLN A 32 -17.47 -5.05 -19.75
CA GLN A 32 -17.78 -6.01 -18.69
C GLN A 32 -16.56 -6.44 -17.88
N GLN A 33 -15.36 -5.96 -18.21
CA GLN A 33 -14.17 -6.23 -17.41
C GLN A 33 -14.29 -5.55 -16.04
N LEU A 34 -14.16 -6.36 -14.98
CA LEU A 34 -14.09 -5.85 -13.61
C LEU A 34 -12.84 -4.98 -13.45
N PRO A 35 -12.93 -3.88 -12.68
CA PRO A 35 -11.75 -3.07 -12.41
C PRO A 35 -10.68 -3.90 -11.69
N HIS A 36 -9.44 -3.75 -12.14
CA HIS A 36 -8.29 -4.22 -11.39
C HIS A 36 -8.05 -3.30 -10.20
N VAL A 37 -7.49 -3.86 -9.13
CA VAL A 37 -7.27 -3.14 -7.86
C VAL A 37 -5.83 -3.33 -7.40
N VAL A 38 -5.12 -2.22 -7.22
CA VAL A 38 -3.82 -2.20 -6.53
C VAL A 38 -4.09 -1.79 -5.09
N ARG A 39 -3.88 -2.70 -4.16
CA ARG A 39 -4.00 -2.46 -2.70
C ARG A 39 -2.64 -2.35 -2.08
N GLY A 40 -2.54 -1.71 -0.92
CA GLY A 40 -1.24 -1.65 -0.28
C GLY A 40 -1.20 -0.85 1.00
N MET A 41 0.03 -0.62 1.44
CA MET A 41 0.33 0.27 2.55
C MET A 41 1.53 1.14 2.17
N ALA A 42 1.47 2.43 2.50
CA ALA A 42 2.63 3.30 2.50
C ALA A 42 3.21 3.41 3.91
N ILE A 43 4.51 3.19 4.03
CA ILE A 43 5.25 3.14 5.30
C ILE A 43 6.29 4.26 5.27
N GLN A 44 6.23 5.16 6.25
CA GLN A 44 7.27 6.16 6.50
C GLN A 44 8.22 5.69 7.62
N ASP A 45 9.52 5.90 7.45
CA ASP A 45 10.52 5.56 8.47
C ASP A 45 10.61 6.64 9.58
N LEU A 46 10.30 7.90 9.25
CA LEU A 46 10.34 9.03 10.17
C LEU A 46 9.04 9.12 11.00
N GLN A 47 9.17 9.10 12.33
CA GLN A 47 8.03 9.22 13.25
C GLN A 47 7.59 10.68 13.43
N LEU A 48 7.10 11.28 12.34
CA LEU A 48 6.53 12.61 12.37
C LEU A 48 5.01 12.54 12.58
N ARG A 49 4.49 13.29 13.55
CA ARG A 49 3.04 13.44 13.73
C ARG A 49 2.49 14.39 12.67
N LEU A 50 1.73 13.83 11.74
CA LEU A 50 1.00 14.60 10.73
C LEU A 50 -0.16 15.36 11.37
N SER A 51 -0.46 16.55 10.87
CA SER A 51 -1.62 17.31 11.32
C SER A 51 -2.94 16.67 10.86
N THR A 52 -4.05 17.11 11.41
CA THR A 52 -5.40 16.72 10.96
C THR A 52 -5.78 17.30 9.59
N GLN A 53 -4.96 18.18 9.02
CA GLN A 53 -5.12 18.74 7.67
C GLN A 53 -4.27 18.00 6.63
N SER A 54 -3.46 17.04 7.06
CA SER A 54 -2.63 16.25 6.16
C SER A 54 -3.45 15.48 5.13
N ARG A 55 -2.87 15.24 3.96
CA ARG A 55 -3.47 14.43 2.91
C ARG A 55 -2.46 13.46 2.31
N VAL A 56 -2.91 12.26 2.01
CA VAL A 56 -2.17 11.30 1.18
C VAL A 56 -2.73 11.37 -0.22
N VAL A 57 -1.85 11.48 -1.22
CA VAL A 57 -2.20 11.36 -2.63
C VAL A 57 -1.45 10.15 -3.18
N ALA A 58 -2.18 9.11 -3.54
CA ALA A 58 -1.65 7.93 -4.21
C ALA A 58 -2.05 7.95 -5.68
N GLU A 59 -1.09 7.72 -6.57
CA GLU A 59 -1.27 7.80 -8.01
C GLU A 59 -0.71 6.53 -8.66
N LEU A 60 -1.49 5.97 -9.58
CA LEU A 60 -1.04 4.95 -10.52
C LEU A 60 -0.63 5.67 -11.80
N LEU A 61 0.63 5.56 -12.19
CA LEU A 61 1.22 6.28 -13.30
C LEU A 61 1.52 5.33 -14.48
N ASP A 62 1.38 5.83 -15.70
CA ASP A 62 2.00 5.24 -16.88
C ASP A 62 3.44 5.75 -17.00
N VAL A 63 4.40 4.85 -16.81
CA VAL A 63 5.84 5.14 -16.80
C VAL A 63 6.56 4.56 -18.01
N SER A 64 5.82 4.30 -19.09
CA SER A 64 6.37 3.67 -20.31
C SER A 64 7.43 4.53 -20.98
N ASP A 65 7.23 5.85 -20.97
CA ASP A 65 8.13 6.85 -21.59
C ASP A 65 9.03 7.57 -20.58
N GLY A 66 8.98 7.20 -19.30
CA GLY A 66 9.73 7.84 -18.22
C GLY A 66 8.84 8.34 -17.08
N LEU A 67 9.45 9.03 -16.12
CA LEU A 67 8.76 9.58 -14.94
C LEU A 67 8.41 11.07 -15.06
N GLU A 68 9.16 11.80 -15.90
CA GLU A 68 8.84 13.19 -16.24
C GLU A 68 7.51 13.21 -16.99
N ASP A 69 6.52 13.93 -16.43
CA ASP A 69 5.17 14.09 -16.98
C ASP A 69 4.39 12.78 -17.22
N ALA A 70 4.71 11.72 -16.46
CA ALA A 70 4.00 10.45 -16.51
C ALA A 70 2.48 10.62 -16.31
N PRO A 71 1.62 10.18 -17.26
CA PRO A 71 0.17 10.30 -17.14
C PRO A 71 -0.38 9.56 -15.90
N VAL A 72 -1.33 10.20 -15.21
CA VAL A 72 -2.04 9.58 -14.08
C VAL A 72 -3.20 8.74 -14.61
N ILE A 73 -3.15 7.44 -14.35
CA ILE A 73 -4.18 6.45 -14.71
C ILE A 73 -5.27 6.37 -13.65
N SER A 74 -4.89 6.40 -12.38
CA SER A 74 -5.80 6.36 -11.23
C SER A 74 -5.23 7.19 -10.09
N ARG A 75 -6.11 7.84 -9.33
CA ARG A 75 -5.74 8.65 -8.17
C ARG A 75 -6.64 8.35 -6.99
N GLN A 76 -6.05 8.22 -5.82
CA GLN A 76 -6.73 8.13 -4.54
C GLN A 76 -6.22 9.26 -3.65
N GLU A 77 -7.15 9.93 -2.98
CA GLU A 77 -6.83 10.93 -1.95
C GLU A 77 -7.43 10.51 -0.61
N LEU A 78 -6.65 10.60 0.46
CA LEU A 78 -7.08 10.36 1.83
C LEU A 78 -6.80 11.60 2.67
N SER A 79 -7.83 12.13 3.34
CA SER A 79 -7.69 13.24 4.28
C SER A 79 -8.63 13.05 5.47
N PRO A 80 -8.14 13.14 6.73
CA PRO A 80 -6.73 13.29 7.10
C PRO A 80 -5.89 12.07 6.69
N ALA A 81 -4.57 12.24 6.51
CA ALA A 81 -3.69 11.14 6.19
C ALA A 81 -3.70 10.05 7.27
N GLY A 82 -3.74 10.46 8.54
CA GLY A 82 -3.66 9.55 9.68
C GLY A 82 -2.21 9.25 10.09
N GLN A 83 -1.98 8.08 10.68
CA GLN A 83 -0.64 7.62 11.06
C GLN A 83 -0.24 6.43 10.20
N SER A 84 1.07 6.32 9.93
CA SER A 84 1.66 5.15 9.25
C SER A 84 1.38 3.86 10.02
N PRO A 85 1.10 2.72 9.34
CA PRO A 85 1.02 2.57 7.87
C PRO A 85 -0.25 3.16 7.26
N LEU A 86 -0.10 3.81 6.10
CA LEU A 86 -1.18 4.50 5.37
C LEU A 86 -1.80 3.55 4.34
N PRO A 87 -3.11 3.25 4.39
CA PRO A 87 -3.72 2.29 3.47
C PRO A 87 -3.83 2.86 2.04
N LEU A 88 -3.62 2.01 1.03
CA LEU A 88 -3.72 2.36 -0.39
C LEU A 88 -4.74 1.46 -1.09
N GLU A 89 -5.56 2.04 -1.97
CA GLU A 89 -6.43 1.33 -2.90
C GLU A 89 -6.63 2.14 -4.19
N LEU A 90 -5.96 1.74 -5.27
CA LEU A 90 -6.06 2.33 -6.60
C LEU A 90 -6.82 1.37 -7.51
N ARG A 91 -7.82 1.87 -8.24
CA ARG A 91 -8.68 1.06 -9.12
C ARG A 91 -8.51 1.54 -10.55
N TYR A 92 -8.27 0.62 -11.49
CA TYR A 92 -8.12 0.95 -12.90
C TYR A 92 -8.78 -0.12 -13.78
N ARG A 93 -9.16 0.25 -15.01
CA ARG A 93 -9.68 -0.70 -15.99
C ARG A 93 -8.59 -1.06 -17.00
N PRO A 94 -8.15 -2.33 -17.07
CA PRO A 94 -7.10 -2.71 -18.03
C PRO A 94 -7.49 -2.53 -19.50
N SER A 95 -8.80 -2.53 -19.81
CA SER A 95 -9.31 -2.29 -21.17
C SER A 95 -9.13 -0.84 -21.65
N GLU A 96 -8.89 0.10 -20.73
CA GLU A 96 -8.70 1.52 -21.04
C GLU A 96 -7.21 1.88 -21.23
N ILE A 97 -6.30 0.92 -21.06
CA ILE A 97 -4.84 1.12 -21.07
C ILE A 97 -4.21 0.22 -22.13
N ASP A 98 -3.25 0.75 -22.88
CA ASP A 98 -2.52 -0.01 -23.90
C ASP A 98 -1.74 -1.19 -23.30
N ALA A 99 -1.64 -2.28 -24.07
CA ALA A 99 -1.09 -3.53 -23.56
C ALA A 99 0.41 -3.47 -23.19
N GLY A 100 1.15 -2.52 -23.80
CA GLY A 100 2.57 -2.30 -23.57
C GLY A 100 2.90 -1.34 -22.42
N VAL A 101 1.89 -0.79 -21.74
CA VAL A 101 2.09 0.20 -20.69
C VAL A 101 2.75 -0.39 -19.46
N GLN A 102 3.75 0.32 -18.93
CA GLN A 102 4.38 0.03 -17.66
C GLN A 102 3.73 0.88 -16.57
N LEU A 103 3.21 0.23 -15.53
CA LEU A 103 2.52 0.92 -14.43
C LEU A 103 3.41 1.00 -13.20
N ALA A 104 3.35 2.13 -12.50
CA ALA A 104 4.02 2.33 -11.22
C ALA A 104 3.17 3.12 -10.23
N VAL A 105 3.43 2.94 -8.93
CA VAL A 105 2.74 3.67 -7.86
C VAL A 105 3.62 4.80 -7.35
N ARG A 106 3.05 6.00 -7.26
CA ARG A 106 3.63 7.15 -6.56
C ARG A 106 2.71 7.52 -5.41
N VAL A 107 3.28 7.77 -4.24
CA VAL A 107 2.56 8.26 -3.07
C VAL A 107 3.25 9.52 -2.57
N THR A 108 2.47 10.56 -2.34
CA THR A 108 2.90 11.77 -1.64
C THR A 108 2.05 11.95 -0.40
N VAL A 109 2.68 12.45 0.66
CA VAL A 109 1.99 12.90 1.86
C VAL A 109 2.29 14.38 2.01
N GLU A 110 1.21 15.16 2.01
CA GLU A 110 1.27 16.59 2.19
C GLU A 110 0.72 16.96 3.56
N ASP A 111 1.35 17.93 4.21
CA ASP A 111 0.87 18.56 5.42
C ASP A 111 1.18 20.05 5.35
N ARG A 112 0.21 20.90 5.73
CA ARG A 112 0.37 22.37 5.74
C ARG A 112 0.89 22.94 4.40
N ASP A 113 0.32 22.44 3.30
CA ASP A 113 0.65 22.82 1.91
C ASP A 113 2.09 22.49 1.46
N GLU A 114 2.81 21.64 2.21
CA GLU A 114 4.14 21.16 1.88
C GLU A 114 4.15 19.63 1.72
N VAL A 115 4.96 19.11 0.80
CA VAL A 115 5.18 17.66 0.67
C VAL A 115 6.15 17.23 1.75
N PHE A 116 5.70 16.44 2.71
CA PHE A 116 6.52 15.93 3.82
C PHE A 116 7.11 14.57 3.50
N PHE A 117 6.37 13.73 2.77
CA PHE A 117 6.83 12.41 2.37
C PHE A 117 6.54 12.14 0.91
N ILE A 118 7.43 11.41 0.25
CA ILE A 118 7.28 11.00 -1.14
C ILE A 118 7.87 9.61 -1.37
N THR A 119 7.31 8.85 -2.31
CA THR A 119 7.92 7.61 -2.80
C THR A 119 9.25 7.92 -3.49
N PRO A 120 10.37 7.32 -3.05
CA PRO A 120 11.66 7.52 -3.71
C PRO A 120 11.73 6.79 -5.05
N GLU A 121 12.69 7.18 -5.88
CA GLU A 121 13.00 6.45 -7.09
C GLU A 121 13.93 5.25 -6.78
N PRO A 122 13.76 4.11 -7.48
CA PRO A 122 12.75 3.83 -8.50
C PRO A 122 11.36 3.54 -7.90
N LEU A 123 10.29 3.93 -8.61
CA LEU A 123 8.92 3.68 -8.17
C LEU A 123 8.56 2.17 -8.15
N PRO A 124 7.75 1.70 -7.17
CA PRO A 124 7.19 0.36 -7.17
C PRO A 124 6.35 0.09 -8.41
N ARG A 125 6.66 -1.01 -9.12
CA ARG A 125 5.97 -1.41 -10.35
C ARG A 125 4.75 -2.28 -10.05
N VAL A 126 3.74 -2.19 -10.91
CA VAL A 126 2.49 -2.94 -10.82
C VAL A 126 2.40 -3.91 -12.01
N ASP A 127 2.08 -5.17 -11.74
CA ASP A 127 1.78 -6.19 -12.75
C ASP A 127 0.32 -6.06 -13.21
N ARG A 128 0.15 -5.47 -14.40
CA ARG A 128 -1.16 -5.26 -15.03
C ARG A 128 -1.97 -6.54 -15.19
N GLN A 129 -1.34 -7.71 -15.31
CA GLN A 129 -2.02 -8.98 -15.51
C GLN A 129 -2.75 -9.47 -14.25
N GLN A 130 -2.42 -8.91 -13.08
CA GLN A 130 -3.05 -9.27 -11.82
C GLN A 130 -4.29 -8.41 -11.58
N ALA A 131 -5.44 -9.06 -11.43
CA ALA A 131 -6.69 -8.36 -11.11
C ALA A 131 -6.67 -7.71 -9.72
N SER A 132 -5.87 -8.26 -8.82
CA SER A 132 -5.60 -7.68 -7.50
C SER A 132 -4.13 -7.87 -7.17
N GLU A 133 -3.45 -6.77 -6.88
CA GLU A 133 -2.04 -6.77 -6.46
C GLU A 133 -1.92 -6.07 -5.11
N ILE A 134 -0.98 -6.54 -4.26
CA ILE A 134 -0.66 -5.91 -2.98
C ILE A 134 0.74 -5.29 -3.09
N VAL A 135 0.84 -3.98 -2.88
CA VAL A 135 2.09 -3.22 -2.90
C VAL A 135 2.43 -2.68 -1.52
N GLU A 136 3.70 -2.71 -1.17
CA GLU A 136 4.24 -1.98 -0.02
C GLU A 136 5.09 -0.83 -0.57
N VAL A 137 4.77 0.40 -0.14
CA VAL A 137 5.43 1.61 -0.62
C VAL A 137 6.22 2.21 0.55
N ARG A 138 7.55 2.23 0.46
CA ARG A 138 8.36 2.98 1.41
C ARG A 138 8.36 4.47 1.04
N LEU A 139 8.16 5.33 2.02
CA LEU A 139 8.20 6.78 1.84
C LEU A 139 9.47 7.35 2.45
N GLU A 140 10.07 8.29 1.74
CA GLU A 140 11.19 9.09 2.23
C GLU A 140 10.70 10.46 2.69
N ALA A 141 11.32 10.94 3.77
CA ALA A 141 11.09 12.29 4.27
C ALA A 141 11.74 13.30 3.32
N THR A 142 11.02 14.39 3.05
CA THR A 142 11.56 15.50 2.26
C THR A 142 12.35 16.48 3.14
N GLU A 143 13.01 17.44 2.50
CA GLU A 143 13.64 18.56 3.20
C GLU A 143 12.66 19.33 4.09
N ALA A 144 11.40 19.51 3.66
CA ALA A 144 10.37 20.18 4.45
C ALA A 144 10.05 19.41 5.75
N ALA A 145 9.98 18.07 5.68
CA ALA A 145 9.76 17.25 6.88
C ALA A 145 10.95 17.33 7.85
N HIS A 146 12.18 17.34 7.34
CA HIS A 146 13.39 17.50 8.16
C HIS A 146 13.46 18.88 8.80
N ALA A 147 13.26 19.94 8.02
CA ALA A 147 13.25 21.32 8.51
C ALA A 147 12.17 21.53 9.57
N PHE A 148 11.00 20.91 9.41
CA PHE A 148 9.94 20.96 10.40
C PHE A 148 10.37 20.33 11.74
N LEU A 149 11.08 19.20 11.72
CA LEU A 149 11.59 18.57 12.95
C LEU A 149 12.68 19.40 13.62
N GLU A 150 13.58 20.00 12.85
CA GLU A 150 14.65 20.86 13.37
C GLU A 150 14.11 22.16 13.99
N ALA A 151 12.97 22.65 13.48
CA ALA A 151 12.31 23.85 13.99
C ALA A 151 11.53 23.61 15.30
N ILE A 152 11.34 22.36 15.72
CA ILE A 152 10.80 22.06 17.06
C ILE A 152 11.90 22.47 18.04
N PRO A 153 11.68 23.51 18.86
CA PRO A 153 12.68 23.90 19.84
C PRO A 153 13.02 22.68 20.70
N ASP A 154 14.31 22.43 20.89
CA ASP A 154 14.81 21.54 21.91
C ASP A 154 14.48 22.18 23.26
N GLU A 155 13.21 22.14 23.64
CA GLU A 155 12.78 22.34 25.01
C GLU A 155 13.25 21.11 25.76
N SER A 156 14.56 21.06 25.99
CA SER A 156 15.18 20.13 26.91
C SER A 156 14.42 20.27 28.23
N PRO A 157 13.66 19.25 28.65
CA PRO A 157 12.77 19.34 29.80
C PRO A 157 13.51 19.59 31.11
N GLU A 158 14.85 19.59 31.09
CA GLU A 158 15.71 19.89 32.24
C GLU A 158 15.64 21.36 32.68
N ASP A 159 15.39 22.33 31.79
CA ASP A 159 15.30 23.75 32.16
C ASP A 159 13.87 24.19 32.55
N ALA A 160 12.87 23.34 32.28
CA ALA A 160 11.45 23.64 32.50
C ALA A 160 10.84 22.88 33.68
N LEU A 161 11.62 22.06 34.41
CA LEU A 161 11.19 21.63 35.72
C LEU A 161 11.17 22.87 36.62
N PRO A 162 9.98 23.38 37.04
CA PRO A 162 9.98 24.28 38.19
C PRO A 162 10.70 23.54 39.31
N ASP A 163 11.44 24.26 40.18
CA ASP A 163 11.93 23.69 41.44
C ASP A 163 10.73 23.03 42.12
N ILE A 164 10.57 21.71 41.92
CA ILE A 164 9.56 20.94 42.61
C ILE A 164 10.12 20.96 44.02
N PRO A 165 9.49 21.66 44.98
CA PRO A 165 9.95 21.61 46.35
C PRO A 165 10.02 20.13 46.68
N GLU A 166 11.18 19.67 47.16
CA GLU A 166 11.36 18.30 47.63
C GLU A 166 10.18 18.02 48.56
N PHE A 167 9.18 17.30 48.06
CA PHE A 167 8.13 16.78 48.91
C PHE A 167 8.87 15.74 49.74
N GLU A 168 9.30 16.15 50.92
CA GLU A 168 9.67 15.25 51.99
C GLU A 168 8.50 14.28 52.08
N SER A 169 8.69 13.09 51.52
CA SER A 169 7.76 11.99 51.63
C SER A 169 7.79 11.54 53.09
N GLU A 170 7.10 12.30 53.94
CA GLU A 170 6.49 11.80 55.16
C GLU A 170 5.54 10.69 54.70
N VAL A 171 6.08 9.49 54.61
CA VAL A 171 5.30 8.26 54.53
C VAL A 171 4.61 8.17 55.89
N PRO A 172 3.28 8.38 55.99
CA PRO A 172 2.62 8.15 57.25
C PRO A 172 2.78 6.67 57.60
N ASP A 173 3.39 6.38 58.75
CA ASP A 173 3.58 5.05 59.35
C ASP A 173 2.24 4.33 59.70
N GLU A 174 1.10 4.90 59.33
CA GLU A 174 -0.24 4.41 59.67
C GLU A 174 -0.88 3.63 58.52
N LEU A 175 -0.28 2.51 58.12
CA LEU A 175 -1.03 1.39 57.50
C LEU A 175 -0.38 0.05 57.88
N MET A 176 -0.21 -0.17 59.19
CA MET A 176 -0.33 -1.52 59.73
C MET A 176 -1.83 -1.83 59.96
N GLU A 177 -2.18 -3.10 59.79
CA GLU A 177 -3.45 -3.75 60.18
C GLU A 177 -4.54 -3.85 59.10
N THR A 178 -4.51 -4.93 58.33
CA THR A 178 -5.41 -6.06 58.57
C THR A 178 -4.98 -7.30 57.78
N PRO A 179 -4.82 -8.47 58.42
CA PRO A 179 -4.63 -9.73 57.70
C PRO A 179 -5.91 -10.07 56.90
N PRO A 180 -5.79 -10.66 55.70
CA PRO A 180 -6.94 -11.14 54.96
C PRO A 180 -7.57 -12.30 55.73
N ASP A 181 -8.78 -12.08 56.25
CA ASP A 181 -9.67 -13.14 56.72
C ASP A 181 -9.85 -14.18 55.60
N GLU A 182 -9.65 -15.44 55.99
CA GLU A 182 -9.84 -16.63 55.19
C GLU A 182 -11.24 -16.64 54.55
N LEU A 183 -11.30 -16.50 53.21
CA LEU A 183 -12.50 -16.83 52.46
C LEU A 183 -12.61 -18.35 52.36
N ASP A 184 -13.39 -18.90 53.29
CA ASP A 184 -13.90 -20.27 53.33
C ASP A 184 -14.59 -20.63 52.00
N LEU A 185 -13.86 -21.38 51.16
CA LEU A 185 -14.38 -22.01 49.96
C LEU A 185 -15.01 -23.35 50.33
N SER A 186 -16.23 -23.31 50.84
CA SER A 186 -17.08 -24.49 50.94
C SER A 186 -17.66 -24.85 49.56
N PRO A 187 -17.38 -26.03 48.98
CA PRO A 187 -18.01 -26.47 47.75
C PRO A 187 -19.44 -26.95 48.04
N SER A 188 -20.42 -26.41 47.31
CA SER A 188 -21.80 -26.92 47.32
C SER A 188 -21.98 -28.10 46.34
N PRO A 189 -22.86 -29.05 46.67
CA PRO A 189 -22.97 -30.39 46.07
C PRO A 189 -23.57 -30.43 44.66
#